data_AF-A0A7J5TV68-F1
#
_entry.id   AF-A0A7J5TV68-F1
#
_cell.length_a   1.000
_cell.length_b   1.000
_cell.length_c   1.000
_cell.angle_alpha   90.00
_cell.angle_beta   90.00
_cell.angle_gamma   90.00
#
_symmetry.space_group_name_H-M   'P 1'
#
loop_
_entity.id
_entity.type
_entity.pdbx_description
1 polymer ?
#
loop_
_entity_poly.entity_id
_entity_poly.type
_entity_poly.pdbx_seq_one_letter_code
_entity_poly.pdbx_strand_id
1 'polypeptide(L)'
;MASLMDRVSNFFSGNDADTGEGLKSLFITELKDIYYAEGQAIDALAEQADAATTDEVRNAFLQHQEESRNQRTRLERVFDSLGVSATEGTCDAIDGLADDGRRVVSNTESGSLTRDAGLIMAAQKVEHHEIASYGSAVTLAKVLGYHEAAQLLQQTLDEEKNTDKKLTQLAESFINQRAAGESDDMDNDSYDRYRDRDSVTNEASMGSGMSSSGTMGYGYTGSGSGMSSGSGMSSDSDYRSGSTGSGMSSGSQYGSGSGMGSGSSSTGGYSSGSSMDDDDSSTPRYNPNRDATLGGTSGV
;
A
#
# COMPACT_ATOMS: atom_id res chain seq x y z
N MET A 1 -46.03 -18.01 10.63
CA MET A 1 -45.06 -17.18 9.89
C MET A 1 -45.15 -15.77 10.45
N ALA A 2 -44.05 -15.17 10.88
CA ALA A 2 -44.04 -13.79 11.36
C ALA A 2 -44.47 -12.83 10.25
N SER A 3 -45.31 -11.84 10.58
CA SER A 3 -45.83 -10.88 9.61
C SER A 3 -44.73 -9.94 9.11
N LEU A 4 -44.90 -9.34 7.94
CA LEU A 4 -43.98 -8.34 7.41
C LEU A 4 -43.77 -7.19 8.40
N MET A 5 -44.80 -6.81 9.15
CA MET A 5 -44.73 -5.77 10.18
C MET A 5 -43.94 -6.21 11.42
N ASP A 6 -43.94 -7.50 11.75
CA ASP A 6 -43.14 -8.05 12.86
C ASP A 6 -41.66 -8.05 12.48
N ARG A 7 -41.34 -8.33 11.21
CA ARG A 7 -39.98 -8.29 10.68
C ARG A 7 -39.43 -6.86 10.61
N VAL A 8 -40.27 -5.91 10.17
CA VAL A 8 -39.92 -4.48 10.12
C VAL A 8 -39.77 -3.92 11.55
N SER A 9 -40.66 -4.28 12.47
CA SER A 9 -40.54 -3.85 13.86
C SER A 9 -39.30 -4.43 14.54
N ASN A 10 -38.96 -5.70 14.32
CA ASN A 10 -37.73 -6.28 14.86
C ASN A 10 -36.46 -5.63 14.29
N PHE A 11 -36.47 -5.24 13.01
CA PHE A 11 -35.37 -4.50 12.38
C PHE A 11 -35.16 -3.10 13.01
N PHE A 12 -36.25 -2.39 13.31
CA PHE A 12 -36.17 -1.05 13.92
C PHE A 12 -36.10 -1.05 15.46
N SER A 13 -36.45 -2.18 16.11
CA SER A 13 -36.52 -2.28 17.58
C SER A 13 -35.20 -2.74 18.22
N GLY A 14 -34.14 -2.97 17.45
CA GLY A 14 -32.79 -3.17 17.97
C GLY A 14 -32.64 -4.41 18.88
N ASN A 15 -33.33 -5.50 18.57
CA ASN A 15 -33.23 -6.74 19.34
C ASN A 15 -31.96 -7.56 19.02
N ASP A 16 -30.98 -6.97 18.33
CA ASP A 16 -29.67 -7.54 18.01
C ASP A 16 -28.65 -7.46 19.17
N ALA A 17 -29.11 -7.05 20.36
CA ALA A 17 -28.26 -6.85 21.55
C ALA A 17 -27.59 -8.13 22.11
N ASP A 18 -27.82 -9.30 21.49
CA ASP A 18 -27.33 -10.61 21.97
C ASP A 18 -26.34 -11.30 21.02
N THR A 19 -25.93 -10.65 19.93
CA THR A 19 -24.68 -11.06 19.26
C THR A 19 -23.53 -10.38 19.99
N GLY A 20 -22.60 -11.15 20.57
CA GLY A 20 -21.38 -10.62 21.22
C GLY A 20 -20.43 -9.82 20.31
N GLU A 21 -20.88 -9.42 19.12
CA GLU A 21 -20.12 -8.86 18.01
C GLU A 21 -20.80 -7.57 17.51
N GLY A 22 -21.02 -6.61 18.42
CA GLY A 22 -21.51 -5.29 18.02
C GLY A 22 -20.52 -4.55 17.12
N LEU A 23 -20.98 -3.52 16.41
CA LEU A 23 -20.16 -2.72 15.48
C LEU A 23 -18.86 -2.17 16.11
N LYS A 24 -18.87 -1.88 17.41
CA LYS A 24 -17.68 -1.51 18.17
C LYS A 24 -16.63 -2.64 18.22
N SER A 25 -17.07 -3.88 18.43
CA SER A 25 -16.19 -5.06 18.45
C SER A 25 -15.55 -5.26 17.08
N LEU A 26 -16.36 -5.23 16.01
CA LEU A 26 -15.87 -5.30 14.63
C LEU A 26 -14.84 -4.21 14.32
N PHE A 27 -15.12 -2.96 14.71
CA PHE A 27 -14.19 -1.85 14.52
C PHE A 27 -12.86 -2.06 15.28
N ILE A 28 -12.91 -2.55 16.52
CA ILE A 28 -11.69 -2.83 17.29
C ILE A 28 -10.90 -3.98 16.65
N THR A 29 -11.57 -5.05 16.20
CA THR A 29 -10.91 -6.16 15.50
C THR A 29 -10.22 -5.67 14.23
N GLU A 30 -10.91 -4.89 13.40
CA GLU A 30 -10.33 -4.30 12.19
C GLU A 30 -9.08 -3.45 12.50
N LEU A 31 -9.11 -2.63 13.56
CA LEU A 31 -7.93 -1.85 13.96
C LEU A 31 -6.73 -2.73 14.36
N LYS A 32 -6.97 -3.90 14.97
CA LYS A 32 -5.90 -4.84 15.34
C LYS A 32 -5.32 -5.54 14.13
N ASP A 33 -6.15 -5.86 13.15
CA ASP A 33 -5.72 -6.49 11.90
C ASP A 33 -4.95 -5.49 11.03
N ILE A 34 -5.38 -4.23 10.96
CA ILE A 34 -4.61 -3.15 10.32
C ILE A 34 -3.28 -2.95 11.05
N TYR A 35 -3.27 -2.90 12.39
CA TYR A 35 -2.03 -2.72 13.16
C TYR A 35 -1.01 -3.85 12.94
N TYR A 36 -1.49 -5.07 12.74
CA TYR A 36 -0.67 -6.19 12.32
C TYR A 36 -0.17 -6.02 10.88
N ALA A 37 -1.06 -5.65 9.95
CA ALA A 37 -0.72 -5.45 8.54
C ALA A 37 0.39 -4.43 8.32
N GLU A 38 0.34 -3.30 9.03
CA GLU A 38 1.38 -2.28 9.02
C GLU A 38 2.75 -2.82 9.48
N GLY A 39 2.76 -3.71 10.46
CA GLY A 39 3.98 -4.38 10.91
C GLY A 39 4.59 -5.24 9.80
N GLN A 40 3.76 -6.05 9.14
CA GLN A 40 4.17 -6.91 8.04
C GLN A 40 4.62 -6.09 6.82
N ALA A 41 3.95 -4.97 6.54
CA ALA A 41 4.30 -4.05 5.46
C ALA A 41 5.69 -3.44 5.69
N ILE A 42 6.01 -2.97 6.90
CA ILE A 42 7.33 -2.39 7.23
C ILE A 42 8.47 -3.38 6.92
N ASP A 43 8.31 -4.65 7.29
CA ASP A 43 9.31 -5.69 7.06
C ASP A 43 9.41 -6.02 5.56
N ALA A 44 8.28 -6.21 4.88
CA ALA A 44 8.24 -6.46 3.44
C ALA A 44 8.87 -5.31 2.63
N LEU A 45 8.57 -4.05 2.99
CA LEU A 45 9.14 -2.87 2.33
C LEU A 45 10.66 -2.79 2.47
N ALA A 46 11.22 -3.26 3.59
CA ALA A 46 12.67 -3.37 3.77
C ALA A 46 13.27 -4.34 2.75
N GLU A 47 12.70 -5.54 2.65
CA GLU A 47 13.15 -6.59 1.73
C GLU A 47 13.02 -6.16 0.26
N GLN A 48 11.90 -5.51 -0.08
CA GLN A 48 11.64 -5.01 -1.43
C GLN A 48 12.57 -3.86 -1.81
N ALA A 49 12.87 -2.94 -0.88
CA ALA A 49 13.85 -1.87 -1.08
C ALA A 49 15.24 -2.45 -1.37
N ASP A 50 15.66 -3.47 -0.63
CA ASP A 50 16.94 -4.14 -0.85
C ASP A 50 17.01 -4.82 -2.23
N ALA A 51 15.91 -5.47 -2.64
CA ALA A 51 15.81 -6.19 -3.90
C ALA A 51 15.63 -5.31 -5.15
N ALA A 52 15.21 -4.05 -4.97
CA ALA A 52 14.96 -3.10 -6.05
C ALA A 52 16.23 -2.79 -6.87
N THR A 53 16.06 -2.72 -8.18
CA THR A 53 17.12 -2.43 -9.16
C THR A 53 17.40 -0.94 -9.27
N THR A 54 16.35 -0.12 -9.32
CA THR A 54 16.46 1.33 -9.51
C THR A 54 16.41 2.10 -8.20
N ASP A 55 17.13 3.22 -8.14
CA ASP A 55 17.12 4.10 -6.97
C ASP A 55 15.72 4.71 -6.75
N GLU A 56 14.97 4.97 -7.82
CA GLU A 56 13.61 5.49 -7.74
C GLU A 56 12.67 4.52 -7.01
N VAL A 57 12.69 3.23 -7.37
CA VAL A 57 11.85 2.20 -6.72
C VAL A 57 12.32 1.92 -5.30
N ARG A 58 13.65 1.83 -5.09
CA ARG A 58 14.24 1.67 -3.75
C ARG A 58 13.81 2.80 -2.81
N ASN A 59 13.93 4.05 -3.26
CA ASN A 59 13.59 5.22 -2.44
C ASN A 59 12.08 5.29 -2.17
N ALA A 60 11.23 4.87 -3.11
CA ALA A 60 9.79 4.81 -2.88
C ALA A 60 9.45 3.84 -1.73
N PHE A 61 10.06 2.65 -1.70
CA PHE A 61 9.85 1.69 -0.61
C PHE A 61 10.43 2.16 0.73
N LEU A 62 11.62 2.77 0.73
CA LEU A 62 12.21 3.32 1.96
C LEU A 62 11.38 4.49 2.53
N GLN A 63 10.86 5.35 1.66
CA GLN A 63 9.96 6.43 2.06
C GLN A 63 8.69 5.85 2.67
N HIS A 64 8.05 4.91 1.95
CA HIS A 64 6.80 4.34 2.42
C HIS A 64 6.98 3.56 3.73
N GLN A 65 8.10 2.85 3.90
CA GLN A 65 8.43 2.18 5.15
C GLN A 65 8.44 3.15 6.36
N GLU A 66 8.96 4.35 6.18
CA GLU A 66 8.94 5.38 7.22
C GLU A 66 7.53 5.96 7.43
N GLU A 67 6.75 6.13 6.36
CA GLU A 67 5.33 6.49 6.46
C GLU A 67 4.57 5.42 7.28
N SER A 68 4.75 4.12 7.03
CA SER A 68 4.15 3.00 7.78
C SER A 68 4.54 2.95 9.26
N ARG A 69 5.79 3.27 9.60
CA ARG A 69 6.16 3.41 11.03
C ARG A 69 5.37 4.51 11.72
N ASN A 70 5.18 5.64 11.05
CA ASN A 70 4.37 6.74 11.58
C ASN A 70 2.88 6.37 11.65
N GLN A 71 2.38 5.60 10.69
CA GLN A 71 1.00 5.08 10.68
C GLN A 71 0.74 4.12 11.85
N ARG A 72 1.69 3.24 12.19
CA ARG A 72 1.61 2.42 13.43
C ARG A 72 1.51 3.28 14.69
N THR A 73 2.37 4.29 14.83
CA THR A 73 2.27 5.24 15.97
C THR A 73 0.94 6.00 15.96
N ARG A 74 0.38 6.28 14.78
CA ARG A 74 -0.95 6.89 14.66
C ARG A 74 -2.05 5.93 15.13
N LEU A 75 -1.96 4.64 14.81
CA LEU A 75 -2.89 3.61 15.31
C LEU A 75 -2.81 3.44 16.82
N GLU A 76 -1.62 3.51 17.42
CA GLU A 76 -1.47 3.49 18.89
C GLU A 76 -2.28 4.62 19.55
N ARG A 77 -2.21 5.83 18.97
CA ARG A 77 -3.04 6.97 19.42
C ARG A 77 -4.54 6.72 19.21
N VAL A 78 -4.93 6.03 18.14
CA VAL A 78 -6.32 5.61 17.92
C VAL A 78 -6.75 4.65 19.02
N PHE A 79 -5.97 3.62 19.33
CA PHE A 79 -6.24 2.68 20.43
C PHE A 79 -6.39 3.39 21.78
N ASP A 80 -5.47 4.31 22.10
CA ASP A 80 -5.51 5.12 23.32
C ASP A 80 -6.79 5.96 23.41
N SER A 81 -7.21 6.60 22.31
CA SER A 81 -8.44 7.40 22.26
C SER A 81 -9.72 6.57 22.54
N LEU A 82 -9.65 5.26 22.30
CA LEU A 82 -10.74 4.31 22.53
C LEU A 82 -10.68 3.66 23.92
N GLY A 83 -9.60 3.89 24.68
CA GLY A 83 -9.34 3.23 25.95
C GLY A 83 -9.09 1.72 25.83
N VAL A 84 -8.51 1.29 24.70
CA VAL A 84 -8.20 -0.11 24.41
C VAL A 84 -6.69 -0.26 24.21
N SER A 85 -6.09 -1.35 24.68
CA SER A 85 -4.67 -1.62 24.43
C SER A 85 -4.41 -1.93 22.94
N ALA A 86 -3.39 -1.32 22.36
CA ALA A 86 -2.85 -1.73 21.07
C ALA A 86 -2.31 -3.16 21.17
N THR A 87 -2.97 -4.10 20.51
CA THR A 87 -2.54 -5.50 20.41
C THR A 87 -2.69 -5.93 18.96
N GLU A 88 -1.70 -6.59 18.41
CA GLU A 88 -1.78 -7.14 17.06
C GLU A 88 -2.89 -8.21 16.99
N GLY A 89 -3.62 -8.20 15.89
CA GLY A 89 -4.50 -9.28 15.46
C GLY A 89 -3.75 -10.27 14.58
N THR A 90 -4.41 -10.77 13.55
CA THR A 90 -3.81 -11.62 12.52
C THR A 90 -4.49 -11.33 11.20
N CYS A 91 -3.74 -11.19 10.11
CA CYS A 91 -4.29 -10.90 8.80
C CYS A 91 -3.67 -11.83 7.76
N ASP A 92 -4.31 -12.97 7.46
CA ASP A 92 -3.80 -13.90 6.44
C ASP A 92 -3.70 -13.24 5.05
N ALA A 93 -4.51 -12.21 4.80
CA ALA A 93 -4.47 -11.45 3.55
C ALA A 93 -3.15 -10.70 3.37
N ILE A 94 -2.68 -9.96 4.38
CA ILE A 94 -1.42 -9.22 4.28
C ILE A 94 -0.21 -10.16 4.21
N ASP A 95 -0.25 -11.30 4.91
CA ASP A 95 0.81 -12.30 4.83
C ASP A 95 0.96 -12.85 3.40
N GLY A 96 -0.16 -13.15 2.75
CA GLY A 96 -0.17 -13.58 1.35
C GLY A 96 0.32 -12.50 0.39
N LEU A 97 0.00 -11.23 0.63
CA LEU A 97 0.47 -10.11 -0.19
C LEU A 97 1.96 -9.83 0.01
N ALA A 98 2.48 -9.95 1.23
CA ALA A 98 3.92 -9.90 1.51
C ALA A 98 4.67 -11.06 0.83
N ASP A 99 4.08 -12.26 0.83
CA ASP A 99 4.61 -13.41 0.10
C ASP A 99 4.65 -13.18 -1.41
N ASP A 100 3.66 -12.49 -1.99
CA ASP A 100 3.68 -12.10 -3.41
C ASP A 100 4.92 -11.25 -3.74
N GLY A 101 5.31 -10.31 -2.86
CA GLY A 101 6.53 -9.52 -2.98
C GLY A 101 7.80 -10.39 -2.95
N ARG A 102 7.90 -11.31 -1.98
CA ARG A 102 9.02 -12.27 -1.90
C ARG A 102 9.12 -13.16 -3.13
N ARG A 103 7.98 -13.61 -3.66
CA ARG A 103 7.91 -14.40 -4.89
C ARG A 103 8.40 -13.64 -6.12
N VAL A 104 8.13 -12.34 -6.22
CA VAL A 104 8.70 -11.51 -7.28
C VAL A 104 10.22 -11.57 -7.21
N VAL A 105 10.80 -11.36 -6.01
CA VAL A 105 12.26 -11.42 -5.83
C VAL A 105 12.83 -12.78 -6.24
N SER A 106 12.15 -13.88 -5.88
CA SER A 106 12.62 -15.24 -6.22
C SER A 106 12.47 -15.61 -7.69
N ASN A 107 11.47 -15.05 -8.38
CA ASN A 107 11.10 -15.46 -9.74
C ASN A 107 11.60 -14.48 -10.82
N THR A 108 12.30 -13.42 -10.44
CA THR A 108 12.86 -12.43 -11.38
C THR A 108 14.37 -12.34 -11.22
N GLU A 109 15.08 -12.04 -12.31
CA GLU A 109 16.52 -11.90 -12.28
C GLU A 109 16.95 -10.68 -11.44
N SER A 110 18.06 -10.83 -10.71
CA SER A 110 18.60 -9.75 -9.88
C SER A 110 19.15 -8.61 -10.72
N GLY A 111 18.73 -7.39 -10.42
CA GLY A 111 19.10 -6.22 -11.22
C GLY A 111 18.29 -6.03 -12.50
N SER A 112 17.26 -6.85 -12.74
CA SER A 112 16.33 -6.65 -13.87
C SER A 112 15.32 -5.55 -13.57
N LEU A 113 14.86 -4.86 -14.61
CA LEU A 113 13.73 -3.93 -14.51
C LEU A 113 12.39 -4.67 -14.47
N THR A 114 12.35 -5.91 -14.96
CA THR A 114 11.23 -6.85 -14.74
C THR A 114 10.99 -7.09 -13.25
N ARG A 115 12.06 -7.19 -12.44
CA ARG A 115 11.93 -7.24 -10.98
C ARG A 115 11.26 -5.98 -10.43
N ASP A 116 11.72 -4.80 -10.81
CA ASP A 116 11.14 -3.53 -10.34
C ASP A 116 9.66 -3.40 -10.71
N ALA A 117 9.28 -3.77 -11.95
CA ALA A 117 7.89 -3.81 -12.37
C ALA A 117 7.07 -4.78 -11.49
N GLY A 118 7.61 -5.97 -11.22
CA GLY A 118 7.00 -6.95 -10.31
C GLY A 118 6.83 -6.42 -8.89
N LEU A 119 7.85 -5.75 -8.34
CA LEU A 119 7.85 -5.22 -6.99
C LEU A 119 6.83 -4.10 -6.84
N ILE A 120 6.73 -3.21 -7.82
CA ILE A 120 5.70 -2.16 -7.85
C ILE A 120 4.30 -2.82 -7.86
N MET A 121 4.06 -3.81 -8.73
CA MET A 121 2.78 -4.52 -8.76
C MET A 121 2.43 -5.19 -7.42
N ALA A 122 3.40 -5.81 -6.76
CA ALA A 122 3.19 -6.42 -5.45
C ALA A 122 2.84 -5.38 -4.39
N ALA A 123 3.57 -4.27 -4.34
CA ALA A 123 3.30 -3.18 -3.41
C ALA A 123 1.92 -2.55 -3.62
N GLN A 124 1.52 -2.28 -4.87
CA GLN A 124 0.19 -1.73 -5.15
C GLN A 124 -0.97 -2.62 -4.65
N LYS A 125 -0.79 -3.95 -4.64
CA LYS A 125 -1.79 -4.85 -4.05
C LYS A 125 -1.90 -4.67 -2.52
N VAL A 126 -0.77 -4.44 -1.84
CA VAL A 126 -0.74 -4.08 -0.41
C VAL A 126 -1.47 -2.77 -0.19
N GLU A 127 -1.13 -1.72 -0.95
CA GLU A 127 -1.81 -0.41 -0.85
C GLU A 127 -3.33 -0.53 -1.02
N HIS A 128 -3.80 -1.34 -1.97
CA HIS A 128 -5.23 -1.49 -2.23
C HIS A 128 -5.96 -2.20 -1.10
N HIS A 129 -5.30 -3.16 -0.44
CA HIS A 129 -5.80 -3.76 0.79
C HIS A 129 -5.91 -2.71 1.90
N GLU A 130 -4.87 -1.91 2.11
CA GLU A 130 -4.84 -0.88 3.17
C GLU A 130 -5.85 0.25 2.91
N ILE A 131 -6.00 0.71 1.66
CA ILE A 131 -7.01 1.69 1.26
C ILE A 131 -8.43 1.17 1.58
N ALA A 132 -8.69 -0.12 1.34
CA ALA A 132 -9.97 -0.74 1.66
C ALA A 132 -10.21 -0.85 3.17
N SER A 133 -9.20 -1.30 3.93
CA SER A 133 -9.26 -1.43 5.38
C SER A 133 -9.42 -0.08 6.08
N TYR A 134 -8.55 0.89 5.80
CA TYR A 134 -8.66 2.24 6.36
C TYR A 134 -9.93 2.95 5.92
N GLY A 135 -10.37 2.80 4.66
CA GLY A 135 -11.65 3.34 4.19
C GLY A 135 -12.85 2.82 5.01
N SER A 136 -12.83 1.53 5.33
CA SER A 136 -13.84 0.89 6.17
C SER A 136 -13.73 1.37 7.61
N ALA A 137 -12.54 1.39 8.20
CA ALA A 137 -12.29 1.82 9.57
C ALA A 137 -12.69 3.29 9.81
N VAL A 138 -12.39 4.21 8.87
CA VAL A 138 -12.85 5.61 8.92
C VAL A 138 -14.37 5.69 8.96
N THR A 139 -15.05 4.89 8.13
CA THR A 139 -16.52 4.86 8.07
C THR A 139 -17.10 4.37 9.39
N LEU A 140 -16.58 3.28 9.93
CA LEU A 140 -16.99 2.73 11.22
C LEU A 140 -16.75 3.72 12.37
N ALA A 141 -15.58 4.36 12.43
CA ALA A 141 -15.25 5.37 13.43
C ALA A 141 -16.26 6.54 13.41
N LYS A 142 -16.67 7.01 12.22
CA LYS A 142 -17.69 8.06 12.06
C LYS A 142 -19.06 7.61 12.57
N VAL A 143 -19.49 6.39 12.23
CA VAL A 143 -20.78 5.83 12.67
C VAL A 143 -20.84 5.66 14.19
N LEU A 144 -19.73 5.27 14.80
CA LEU A 144 -19.60 5.06 16.25
C LEU A 144 -19.37 6.36 17.04
N GLY A 145 -19.20 7.50 16.36
CA GLY A 145 -18.95 8.80 17.00
C GLY A 145 -17.50 9.02 17.48
N TYR A 146 -16.55 8.18 17.05
CA TYR A 146 -15.13 8.30 17.38
C TYR A 146 -14.44 9.29 16.45
N HIS A 147 -14.74 10.58 16.63
CA HIS A 147 -14.30 11.65 15.72
C HIS A 147 -12.77 11.79 15.64
N GLU A 148 -12.05 11.67 16.76
CA GLU A 148 -10.58 11.72 16.77
C GLU A 148 -9.99 10.53 15.99
N ALA A 149 -10.44 9.31 16.26
CA ALA A 149 -10.04 8.13 15.52
C ALA A 149 -10.30 8.29 14.01
N ALA A 150 -11.50 8.76 13.63
CA ALA A 150 -11.85 8.98 12.24
C ALA A 150 -10.91 9.98 11.54
N GLN A 151 -10.47 11.04 12.23
CA GLN A 151 -9.53 12.01 11.67
C GLN A 151 -8.13 11.41 11.49
N LEU A 152 -7.64 10.67 12.48
CA LEU A 152 -6.33 10.02 12.43
C LEU A 152 -6.30 8.94 11.33
N LEU A 153 -7.30 8.06 11.27
CA LEU A 153 -7.41 7.02 10.24
C LEU A 153 -7.55 7.63 8.83
N GLN A 154 -8.22 8.78 8.70
CA GLN A 154 -8.32 9.48 7.42
C GLN A 154 -6.96 10.02 6.95
N GLN A 155 -6.10 10.46 7.86
CA GLN A 155 -4.74 10.89 7.50
C GLN A 155 -3.94 9.72 6.91
N THR A 156 -3.99 8.54 7.55
CA THR A 156 -3.35 7.34 6.99
C THR A 156 -3.94 6.99 5.63
N LEU A 157 -5.27 6.94 5.50
CA LEU A 157 -5.94 6.63 4.24
C LEU A 157 -5.50 7.55 3.09
N ASP A 158 -5.25 8.82 3.37
CA ASP A 158 -4.80 9.77 2.37
C ASP A 158 -3.30 9.59 2.03
N GLU A 159 -2.48 9.14 2.98
CA GLU A 159 -1.09 8.72 2.75
C GLU A 159 -1.04 7.51 1.79
N GLU A 160 -1.80 6.44 2.05
CA GLU A 160 -1.76 5.22 1.20
C GLU A 160 -2.23 5.50 -0.22
N LYS A 161 -3.28 6.31 -0.37
CA LYS A 161 -3.74 6.75 -1.70
C LYS A 161 -2.66 7.53 -2.45
N ASN A 162 -1.86 8.33 -1.74
CA ASN A 162 -0.77 9.04 -2.35
C ASN A 162 0.39 8.11 -2.70
N THR A 163 0.66 7.10 -1.88
CA THR A 163 1.67 6.06 -2.17
C THR A 163 1.29 5.24 -3.39
N ASP A 164 0.06 4.70 -3.47
CA ASP A 164 -0.42 3.98 -4.67
C ASP A 164 -0.32 4.84 -5.93
N LYS A 165 -0.63 6.14 -5.82
CA LYS A 165 -0.47 7.08 -6.93
C LYS A 165 0.99 7.25 -7.34
N LYS A 166 1.93 7.36 -6.39
CA LYS A 166 3.38 7.44 -6.69
C LYS A 166 3.87 6.15 -7.35
N LEU A 167 3.44 4.99 -6.86
CA LEU A 167 3.76 3.68 -7.45
C LEU A 167 3.23 3.56 -8.87
N THR A 168 2.00 4.00 -9.12
CA THR A 168 1.42 4.08 -10.48
C THR A 168 2.27 4.96 -11.39
N GLN A 169 2.70 6.13 -10.91
CA GLN A 169 3.57 7.01 -11.70
C GLN A 169 4.93 6.37 -12.01
N LEU A 170 5.51 5.62 -11.08
CA LEU A 170 6.75 4.86 -11.32
C LEU A 170 6.52 3.76 -12.37
N ALA A 171 5.42 3.01 -12.27
CA ALA A 171 5.05 1.99 -13.24
C ALA A 171 4.87 2.57 -14.66
N GLU A 172 4.14 3.68 -14.79
CA GLU A 172 3.88 4.35 -16.07
C GLU A 172 5.12 5.05 -16.66
N SER A 173 6.18 5.23 -15.86
CA SER A 173 7.41 5.88 -16.27
C SER A 173 8.33 4.95 -17.10
N PHE A 174 9.64 5.14 -16.98
CA PHE A 174 10.63 4.36 -17.70
C PHE A 174 10.70 2.89 -17.27
N ILE A 175 10.14 2.53 -16.09
CA ILE A 175 10.27 1.18 -15.52
C ILE A 175 9.61 0.15 -16.44
N ASN A 176 8.29 0.23 -16.68
CA ASN A 176 7.61 -0.75 -17.53
C ASN A 176 8.05 -0.65 -18.99
N GLN A 177 8.34 0.55 -19.49
CA GLN A 177 8.80 0.74 -20.87
C GLN A 177 10.16 0.08 -21.13
N ARG A 178 11.08 0.14 -20.16
CA ARG A 178 12.40 -0.49 -20.29
C ARG A 178 12.37 -1.97 -19.93
N ALA A 179 11.56 -2.39 -18.96
CA ALA A 179 11.33 -3.80 -18.64
C ALA A 179 10.80 -4.56 -19.87
N ALA A 180 9.92 -3.96 -20.67
CA ALA A 180 9.42 -4.55 -21.91
C ALA A 180 10.50 -4.81 -22.98
N GLY A 181 11.71 -4.27 -22.82
CA GLY A 181 12.86 -4.51 -23.69
C GLY A 181 13.80 -5.62 -23.20
N GLU A 182 13.56 -6.21 -22.02
CA GLU A 182 14.32 -7.35 -21.50
C GLU A 182 13.86 -8.63 -22.21
N SER A 183 14.79 -9.54 -22.54
CA SER A 183 14.45 -10.78 -23.25
C SER A 183 13.75 -11.78 -22.32
N ASP A 184 12.73 -12.47 -22.85
CA ASP A 184 11.97 -13.52 -22.16
C ASP A 184 12.77 -14.84 -22.02
N ASP A 185 14.05 -14.78 -21.63
CA ASP A 185 14.89 -15.97 -21.44
C ASP A 185 14.58 -16.67 -20.09
N MET A 186 13.29 -16.82 -19.74
CA MET A 186 12.86 -17.59 -18.57
C MET A 186 12.49 -19.03 -18.96
N ASP A 187 13.24 -19.99 -18.41
CA ASP A 187 12.89 -21.42 -18.42
C ASP A 187 11.47 -21.64 -17.84
N ASN A 188 10.65 -22.34 -18.61
CA ASN A 188 9.18 -22.50 -18.46
C ASN A 188 8.74 -23.35 -17.23
N ASP A 189 9.63 -23.67 -16.29
CA ASP A 189 9.34 -24.59 -15.18
C ASP A 189 8.74 -23.90 -13.93
N SER A 190 8.60 -22.57 -13.92
CA SER A 190 8.23 -21.80 -12.71
C SER A 190 6.71 -21.55 -12.55
N TYR A 191 5.90 -21.71 -13.60
CA TYR A 191 4.45 -21.41 -13.54
C TYR A 191 3.61 -22.43 -12.74
N ASP A 192 4.12 -23.64 -12.45
CA ASP A 192 3.34 -24.70 -11.80
C ASP A 192 3.28 -24.62 -10.25
N ARG A 193 4.01 -23.69 -9.61
CA ARG A 193 4.02 -23.57 -8.13
C ARG A 193 2.78 -22.93 -7.51
N TYR A 194 1.84 -22.40 -8.29
CA TYR A 194 0.59 -21.84 -7.75
C TYR A 194 -0.47 -22.89 -7.40
N ARG A 195 -0.27 -24.18 -7.75
CA ARG A 195 -1.29 -25.23 -7.55
C ARG A 195 -1.16 -26.02 -6.25
N ASP A 196 -0.06 -25.93 -5.53
CA ASP A 196 0.28 -26.93 -4.50
C ASP A 196 0.03 -26.46 -3.06
N ARG A 197 -1.08 -25.72 -2.84
CA ARG A 197 -1.54 -25.33 -1.48
C ARG A 197 -2.87 -25.99 -1.07
N ASP A 198 -3.42 -26.88 -1.89
CA ASP A 198 -4.66 -27.63 -1.59
C ASP A 198 -4.45 -29.16 -1.63
N SER A 199 -3.32 -29.67 -1.09
CA SER A 199 -3.22 -31.09 -0.72
C SER A 199 -3.36 -31.24 0.80
N VAL A 200 -4.60 -31.38 1.22
CA VAL A 200 -5.07 -31.72 2.56
C VAL A 200 -4.25 -32.87 3.17
N THR A 201 -3.45 -32.61 4.20
CA THR A 201 -3.03 -33.67 5.14
C THR A 201 -4.10 -33.83 6.22
N ASN A 202 -5.05 -34.71 5.94
CA ASN A 202 -5.85 -35.35 6.98
C ASN A 202 -5.78 -36.87 6.76
N GLU A 203 -4.61 -37.46 7.03
CA GLU A 203 -4.48 -38.91 7.17
C GLU A 203 -4.42 -39.29 8.64
N ALA A 204 -5.61 -39.44 9.23
CA ALA A 204 -5.79 -40.34 10.34
C ALA A 204 -5.93 -41.78 9.80
N SER A 205 -4.90 -42.59 10.07
CA SER A 205 -5.01 -44.01 10.44
C SER A 205 -6.08 -44.87 9.76
N MET A 206 -5.69 -45.69 8.76
CA MET A 206 -6.07 -47.11 8.72
C MET A 206 -4.97 -47.93 8.03
N GLY A 207 -4.47 -48.93 8.76
CA GLY A 207 -3.39 -49.80 8.32
C GLY A 207 -3.83 -51.06 7.55
N SER A 208 -2.79 -51.71 7.02
CA SER A 208 -2.64 -53.14 6.72
C SER A 208 -3.49 -53.78 5.61
N GLY A 209 -2.80 -54.18 4.53
CA GLY A 209 -2.84 -55.59 4.06
C GLY A 209 -3.28 -55.88 2.62
N MET A 210 -2.43 -56.64 1.92
CA MET A 210 -2.73 -57.66 0.89
C MET A 210 -2.77 -57.29 -0.61
N SER A 211 -1.63 -57.58 -1.25
CA SER A 211 -1.37 -58.42 -2.45
C SER A 211 -2.43 -58.72 -3.53
N SER A 212 -1.96 -58.53 -4.78
CA SER A 212 -2.06 -59.39 -5.97
C SER A 212 -3.32 -59.43 -6.89
N SER A 213 -3.04 -59.10 -8.16
CA SER A 213 -3.52 -59.69 -9.45
C SER A 213 -4.99 -59.55 -9.88
N GLY A 214 -5.20 -59.21 -11.16
CA GLY A 214 -6.41 -59.60 -11.90
C GLY A 214 -6.99 -58.59 -12.89
N THR A 215 -6.49 -58.60 -14.13
CA THR A 215 -7.22 -58.71 -15.41
C THR A 215 -8.65 -58.12 -15.59
N MET A 216 -8.74 -57.24 -16.61
CA MET A 216 -9.83 -56.97 -17.59
C MET A 216 -11.28 -56.73 -17.17
N GLY A 217 -11.75 -55.49 -17.39
CA GLY A 217 -12.42 -55.10 -18.65
C GLY A 217 -13.93 -55.36 -18.81
N TYR A 218 -14.73 -54.29 -18.71
CA TYR A 218 -15.99 -53.98 -19.44
C TYR A 218 -16.18 -52.45 -19.22
N GLY A 219 -16.35 -51.50 -20.15
CA GLY A 219 -16.88 -51.52 -21.51
C GLY A 219 -18.26 -50.87 -21.53
N TYR A 220 -18.39 -49.55 -21.73
CA TYR A 220 -19.43 -48.91 -22.57
C TYR A 220 -19.24 -47.39 -22.78
N THR A 221 -18.93 -47.07 -24.03
CA THR A 221 -19.28 -45.93 -24.89
C THR A 221 -19.80 -44.60 -24.33
N GLY A 222 -19.19 -43.51 -24.78
CA GLY A 222 -19.78 -42.16 -24.82
C GLY A 222 -18.98 -41.26 -25.77
N SER A 223 -19.21 -41.42 -27.07
CA SER A 223 -18.65 -40.58 -28.13
C SER A 223 -19.26 -39.18 -28.11
N GLY A 224 -18.43 -38.15 -28.25
CA GLY A 224 -18.86 -36.77 -28.45
C GLY A 224 -17.68 -35.84 -28.76
N SER A 225 -17.22 -35.89 -30.01
CA SER A 225 -16.50 -34.84 -30.77
C SER A 225 -16.75 -33.41 -30.26
N GLY A 226 -15.77 -32.53 -30.05
CA GLY A 226 -14.67 -32.16 -30.94
C GLY A 226 -15.05 -30.91 -31.75
N MET A 227 -14.14 -29.92 -31.83
CA MET A 227 -14.20 -28.61 -32.51
C MET A 227 -14.74 -27.45 -31.62
N SER A 228 -14.20 -26.23 -31.62
CA SER A 228 -13.12 -25.58 -32.34
C SER A 228 -12.82 -24.25 -31.62
N SER A 229 -11.57 -23.83 -31.67
CA SER A 229 -11.07 -22.48 -31.45
C SER A 229 -11.98 -21.39 -32.05
N GLY A 230 -12.20 -20.33 -31.28
CA GLY A 230 -12.86 -19.10 -31.71
C GLY A 230 -12.25 -17.89 -31.00
N SER A 231 -11.13 -17.40 -31.52
CA SER A 231 -10.62 -16.06 -31.29
C SER A 231 -11.58 -15.04 -31.90
N GLY A 232 -12.01 -14.06 -31.10
CA GLY A 232 -12.90 -12.98 -31.52
C GLY A 232 -12.48 -11.65 -30.89
N MET A 233 -11.45 -11.03 -31.46
CA MET A 233 -11.15 -9.60 -31.29
C MET A 233 -12.03 -8.80 -32.27
N SER A 234 -12.77 -7.82 -31.76
CA SER A 234 -13.24 -6.60 -32.47
C SER A 234 -13.97 -5.72 -31.44
N SER A 235 -13.29 -4.73 -30.86
CA SER A 235 -13.19 -3.34 -31.34
C SER A 235 -14.36 -2.49 -30.84
N ASP A 236 -14.18 -1.91 -29.65
CA ASP A 236 -14.96 -0.77 -29.17
C ASP A 236 -14.52 0.49 -29.91
N SER A 237 -15.44 1.10 -30.65
CA SER A 237 -15.29 2.46 -31.16
C SER A 237 -16.66 3.12 -31.19
N ASP A 238 -17.01 3.86 -30.13
CA ASP A 238 -18.04 4.91 -30.18
C ASP A 238 -17.92 5.85 -28.98
N TYR A 239 -17.03 6.85 -29.09
CA TYR A 239 -17.15 8.11 -28.34
C TYR A 239 -17.30 9.24 -29.38
N ARG A 240 -18.54 9.56 -29.74
CA ARG A 240 -18.90 10.72 -30.56
C ARG A 240 -19.05 11.95 -29.66
N SER A 241 -18.06 12.84 -29.68
CA SER A 241 -18.22 14.22 -29.21
C SER A 241 -18.95 15.05 -30.28
N GLY A 242 -20.15 15.52 -29.96
CA GLY A 242 -20.85 16.53 -30.74
C GLY A 242 -20.46 17.93 -30.29
N SER A 243 -19.50 18.55 -30.98
CA SER A 243 -19.27 20.00 -30.93
C SER A 243 -19.79 20.60 -32.23
N THR A 244 -20.82 21.44 -32.14
CA THR A 244 -21.25 22.31 -33.24
C THR A 244 -21.09 23.74 -32.78
N GLY A 245 -20.13 24.42 -33.41
CA GLY A 245 -19.97 25.87 -33.36
C GLY A 245 -20.59 26.51 -34.60
N SER A 246 -21.32 27.61 -34.39
CA SER A 246 -21.75 28.69 -35.30
C SER A 246 -22.64 29.58 -34.42
N GLY A 247 -22.46 30.89 -34.18
CA GLY A 247 -21.85 32.00 -34.89
C GLY A 247 -22.77 33.22 -34.66
N MET A 248 -22.23 34.45 -34.74
CA MET A 248 -22.89 35.79 -34.76
C MET A 248 -23.16 36.42 -33.36
N SER A 249 -22.46 37.47 -32.91
CA SER A 249 -22.34 38.88 -33.37
C SER A 249 -23.50 39.78 -32.93
N SER A 250 -23.23 40.76 -32.03
CA SER A 250 -23.55 42.21 -32.15
C SER A 250 -23.65 42.96 -30.81
N GLY A 251 -23.18 44.23 -30.81
CA GLY A 251 -23.56 45.34 -29.90
C GLY A 251 -22.66 45.55 -28.66
N SER A 252 -21.73 46.52 -28.61
CA SER A 252 -21.93 47.98 -28.30
C SER A 252 -22.68 48.21 -26.98
N GLN A 253 -22.31 49.04 -26.00
CA GLN A 253 -21.65 50.36 -26.02
C GLN A 253 -21.56 50.92 -24.57
N TYR A 254 -20.58 51.81 -24.30
CA TYR A 254 -20.49 52.85 -23.23
C TYR A 254 -20.55 52.44 -21.73
N GLY A 255 -19.89 53.09 -20.76
CA GLY A 255 -19.08 54.32 -20.64
C GLY A 255 -18.37 54.32 -19.27
N SER A 256 -17.17 54.89 -19.16
CA SER A 256 -16.90 56.22 -18.55
C SER A 256 -17.18 56.30 -17.04
N GLY A 257 -16.13 56.52 -16.22
CA GLY A 257 -16.30 56.88 -14.81
C GLY A 257 -15.01 56.94 -13.99
N SER A 258 -14.33 58.09 -14.08
CA SER A 258 -13.19 58.55 -13.28
C SER A 258 -13.47 58.68 -11.77
N GLY A 259 -12.44 58.48 -10.93
CA GLY A 259 -12.44 58.85 -9.51
C GLY A 259 -11.03 59.07 -8.95
N MET A 260 -10.66 60.34 -8.77
CA MET A 260 -9.41 60.85 -8.20
C MET A 260 -9.50 61.01 -6.66
N GLY A 261 -8.34 61.09 -5.99
CA GLY A 261 -8.13 61.80 -4.71
C GLY A 261 -7.43 60.94 -3.64
N SER A 262 -6.17 61.14 -3.22
CA SER A 262 -5.40 62.31 -2.72
C SER A 262 -5.33 62.38 -1.18
N GLY A 263 -4.10 62.43 -0.64
CA GLY A 263 -3.74 62.85 0.73
C GLY A 263 -2.85 61.82 1.45
N SER A 264 -1.53 61.90 1.62
CA SER A 264 -0.56 62.93 2.08
C SER A 264 -0.25 62.91 3.59
N SER A 265 1.05 63.11 3.88
CA SER A 265 1.78 63.31 5.15
C SER A 265 2.21 62.05 5.92
N SER A 266 3.45 61.76 6.33
CA SER A 266 4.76 62.48 6.52
C SER A 266 5.18 62.47 8.00
N THR A 267 6.23 61.72 8.32
CA THR A 267 7.31 61.93 9.33
C THR A 267 8.28 60.74 9.15
N GLY A 268 9.58 60.82 8.80
CA GLY A 268 10.69 61.65 9.30
C GLY A 268 11.17 61.08 10.66
N GLY A 269 12.38 60.57 10.91
CA GLY A 269 13.63 60.53 10.14
C GLY A 269 14.77 59.72 10.83
N TYR A 270 15.93 59.83 10.18
CA TYR A 270 17.27 59.22 10.25
C TYR A 270 18.05 59.27 11.57
N SER A 271 19.00 58.32 11.77
CA SER A 271 20.50 58.50 11.74
C SER A 271 21.22 57.32 12.46
N SER A 272 21.99 56.47 11.77
CA SER A 272 23.48 56.44 11.60
C SER A 272 24.31 56.19 12.89
N GLY A 273 24.97 55.03 13.05
CA GLY A 273 26.39 54.77 12.72
C GLY A 273 27.21 54.65 14.03
N SER A 274 28.31 53.92 14.24
CA SER A 274 29.26 53.13 13.43
C SER A 274 30.37 52.60 14.38
N SER A 275 31.33 51.81 13.83
CA SER A 275 32.67 51.37 14.31
C SER A 275 32.74 50.01 15.05
N MET A 276 33.33 48.93 14.50
CA MET A 276 34.73 48.64 14.05
C MET A 276 35.76 48.80 15.16
N ASP A 277 36.37 47.67 15.56
CA ASP A 277 37.77 47.53 15.98
C ASP A 277 38.21 46.05 15.82
N ASP A 278 39.50 45.90 15.47
CA ASP A 278 40.22 44.76 14.88
C ASP A 278 40.83 43.75 15.88
N ASP A 279 41.48 42.71 15.31
CA ASP A 279 42.60 41.88 15.85
C ASP A 279 42.25 40.78 16.89
N ASP A 280 42.87 39.58 16.97
CA ASP A 280 44.11 39.01 16.42
C ASP A 280 44.12 37.47 16.66
N SER A 281 44.85 36.76 15.79
CA SER A 281 45.56 35.46 15.90
C SER A 281 45.07 34.24 16.72
N SER A 282 45.36 33.06 16.12
CA SER A 282 46.01 31.89 16.76
C SER A 282 45.23 30.56 16.78
N THR A 283 45.45 29.71 15.76
CA THR A 283 45.40 28.24 15.89
C THR A 283 46.58 27.75 16.74
N PRO A 284 46.41 26.75 17.62
CA PRO A 284 47.03 25.41 17.39
C PRO A 284 46.22 24.27 18.05
N ARG A 285 46.41 22.95 17.89
CA ARG A 285 47.24 22.03 17.09
C ARG A 285 46.69 20.62 17.34
N TYR A 286 46.86 19.77 16.35
CA TYR A 286 46.92 18.31 16.40
C TYR A 286 47.79 17.78 17.56
N ASN A 287 47.37 16.71 18.25
CA ASN A 287 48.18 15.96 19.22
C ASN A 287 48.40 14.50 18.75
N PRO A 288 49.52 14.20 18.07
CA PRO A 288 50.00 12.86 17.85
C PRO A 288 50.98 12.49 18.96
N ASN A 289 50.59 11.61 19.88
CA ASN A 289 51.45 10.71 20.66
C ASN A 289 50.71 10.26 21.92
N ARG A 290 50.01 9.14 21.81
CA ARG A 290 50.06 8.13 22.85
C ARG A 290 50.54 6.85 22.19
N ASP A 291 51.87 6.78 22.12
CA ASP A 291 52.65 5.64 21.66
C ASP A 291 52.92 4.67 22.83
N ALA A 292 53.06 3.40 22.44
CA ALA A 292 53.83 2.31 23.03
C ALA A 292 53.49 1.73 24.41
N THR A 293 53.14 0.43 24.42
CA THR A 293 53.96 -0.71 24.94
C THR A 293 53.05 -1.95 25.05
N LEU A 294 53.11 -2.96 24.16
CA LEU A 294 54.04 -4.11 24.08
C LEU A 294 54.25 -4.92 25.38
N GLY A 295 53.94 -6.23 25.29
CA GLY A 295 54.27 -7.31 26.24
C GLY A 295 53.00 -8.08 26.65
N GLY A 296 52.71 -9.33 26.28
CA GLY A 296 53.57 -10.47 25.99
C GLY A 296 53.65 -11.38 27.22
N THR A 297 52.74 -12.36 27.36
CA THR A 297 52.96 -13.60 28.14
C THR A 297 52.05 -14.74 27.65
N SER A 298 52.68 -15.81 27.17
CA SER A 298 52.15 -17.18 27.15
C SER A 298 52.41 -17.88 28.49
N GLY A 299 51.63 -18.93 28.79
CA GLY A 299 51.79 -19.89 29.90
C GLY A 299 50.72 -19.66 30.98
N VAL A 300 49.86 -20.62 31.34
CA VAL A 300 50.02 -22.08 31.51
C VAL A 300 48.73 -22.80 31.10
#